data_AF-A0A1E4GHH1-F1
#
_entry.id   AF-A0A1E4GHH1-F1
#
_cell.length_a   1.000
_cell.length_b   1.000
_cell.length_c   1.000
_cell.angle_alpha   90.00
_cell.angle_beta   90.00
_cell.angle_gamma   90.00
#
_symmetry.space_group_name_H-M   'P 1'
#
loop_
_entity.id
_entity.type
_entity.pdbx_description
1 polymer ?
#
loop_
_entity_poly.entity_id
_entity_poly.type
_entity_poly.pdbx_seq_one_letter_code
_entity_poly.pdbx_strand_id
1 'polypeptide(L)'
;MRSLLPAAFAALLAVIPASASEADPALVGELMAFHGSRAIVSVMTTHCYETTGLDPVYKQANDNWYLRNIGFLELADRVVARLGGDEADQQKAAETYGGSQIMSAYNQAGDKGVFCRAFLEQVESGALDIDRQLPAVLARAQAIATQ
;
A
#
# COMPACT_ATOMS: atom_id res chain seq x y z
N MET A 1 56.61 45.61 -23.83
CA MET A 1 55.66 44.47 -23.94
C MET A 1 54.95 44.40 -22.59
N ARG A 2 53.80 45.05 -22.31
CA ARG A 2 52.44 44.96 -22.87
C ARG A 2 51.94 43.52 -23.01
N SER A 3 51.23 43.04 -21.98
CA SER A 3 50.00 42.20 -22.00
C SER A 3 49.77 41.64 -20.57
N LEU A 4 48.82 42.14 -19.79
CA LEU A 4 47.38 41.80 -19.75
C LEU A 4 47.10 40.48 -18.99
N LEU A 5 46.73 40.61 -17.71
CA LEU A 5 45.83 39.70 -16.98
C LEU A 5 44.41 39.88 -17.56
N PRO A 6 43.56 38.84 -17.62
CA PRO A 6 42.72 38.55 -16.44
C PRO A 6 42.35 37.07 -16.20
N ALA A 7 41.82 36.89 -15.00
CA ALA A 7 41.17 35.72 -14.42
C ALA A 7 40.21 34.95 -15.34
N ALA A 8 40.17 33.62 -15.18
CA ALA A 8 38.99 32.80 -15.45
C ALA A 8 39.01 31.55 -14.55
N PHE A 9 38.61 31.74 -13.29
CA PHE A 9 38.19 30.66 -12.40
C PHE A 9 36.75 30.30 -12.79
N ALA A 10 36.57 29.36 -13.72
CA ALA A 10 35.25 28.84 -14.07
C ALA A 10 34.99 27.56 -13.27
N ALA A 11 34.58 27.73 -12.02
CA ALA A 11 33.94 26.67 -11.25
C ALA A 11 32.55 26.41 -11.83
N LEU A 12 32.39 25.35 -12.64
CA LEU A 12 31.07 24.78 -12.92
C LEU A 12 30.61 24.01 -11.68
N LEU A 13 30.02 24.74 -10.74
CA LEU A 13 29.17 24.15 -9.71
C LEU A 13 27.91 23.62 -10.38
N ALA A 14 27.70 22.32 -10.19
CA ALA A 14 26.52 21.58 -10.56
C ALA A 14 25.24 22.26 -10.02
N VAL A 15 24.28 22.47 -10.90
CA VAL A 15 22.88 22.67 -10.50
C VAL A 15 22.07 21.61 -11.24
N ILE A 16 22.19 20.37 -10.77
CA ILE A 16 21.13 19.41 -10.99
C ILE A 16 20.02 19.88 -10.04
N PRO A 17 18.83 20.28 -10.51
CA PRO A 17 17.72 20.44 -9.61
C PRO A 17 17.39 19.02 -9.13
N ALA A 18 17.96 18.64 -7.99
CA ALA A 18 17.41 17.56 -7.21
C ALA A 18 16.08 18.09 -6.70
N SER A 19 15.01 17.81 -7.44
CA SER A 19 13.66 17.77 -6.89
C SER A 19 13.65 16.63 -5.87
N ALA A 20 14.30 16.84 -4.73
CA ALA A 20 14.13 16.00 -3.57
C ALA A 20 12.68 16.21 -3.16
N SER A 21 11.82 15.27 -3.56
CA SER A 21 10.49 15.16 -2.98
C SER A 21 10.71 15.18 -1.46
N GLU A 22 10.15 16.17 -0.76
CA GLU A 22 10.28 16.22 0.69
C GLU A 22 9.84 14.87 1.24
N ALA A 23 10.71 14.22 2.01
CA ALA A 23 10.39 12.95 2.62
C ALA A 23 9.16 13.16 3.51
N ASP A 24 8.06 12.46 3.21
CA ASP A 24 6.82 12.49 3.97
C ASP A 24 6.62 11.13 4.65
N PRO A 25 7.29 10.88 5.80
CA PRO A 25 7.22 9.60 6.49
C PRO A 25 5.81 9.28 7.00
N ALA A 26 4.96 10.29 7.21
CA ALA A 26 3.57 10.08 7.59
C ALA A 26 2.78 9.47 6.41
N LEU A 27 2.90 10.06 5.22
CA LEU A 27 2.28 9.49 4.03
C LEU A 27 2.83 8.12 3.67
N VAL A 28 4.14 7.88 3.85
CA VAL A 28 4.70 6.54 3.66
C VAL A 28 4.00 5.51 4.57
N GLY A 29 3.82 5.83 5.85
CA GLY A 29 3.08 4.96 6.77
C GLY A 29 1.62 4.75 6.37
N GLU A 30 0.94 5.80 5.90
CA GLU A 30 -0.43 5.70 5.40
C GLU A 30 -0.53 4.82 4.14
N LEU A 31 0.45 4.90 3.22
CA LEU A 31 0.48 4.09 2.00
C LEU A 31 0.74 2.61 2.31
N MET A 32 1.47 2.30 3.37
CA MET A 32 1.63 0.91 3.82
C MET A 32 0.31 0.28 4.29
N ALA A 33 -0.71 1.07 4.65
CA ALA A 33 -2.05 0.55 4.95
C ALA A 33 -2.71 -0.15 3.75
N PHE A 34 -2.24 0.11 2.51
CA PHE A 34 -2.71 -0.59 1.32
C PHE A 34 -2.29 -2.08 1.37
N HIS A 35 -1.03 -2.34 1.76
CA HIS A 35 -0.54 -3.69 2.00
C HIS A 35 -1.19 -4.34 3.23
N GLY A 36 -1.49 -3.55 4.26
CA GLY A 36 -2.32 -4.00 5.39
C GLY A 36 -3.71 -4.50 4.93
N SER A 37 -4.35 -3.80 3.99
CA SER A 37 -5.64 -4.20 3.41
C SER A 37 -5.52 -5.51 2.63
N ARG A 38 -4.45 -5.67 1.83
CA ARG A 38 -4.14 -6.94 1.14
C ARG A 38 -3.96 -8.09 2.14
N ALA A 39 -3.23 -7.86 3.23
CA ALA A 39 -3.02 -8.87 4.25
C ALA A 39 -4.33 -9.29 4.93
N ILE A 40 -5.20 -8.32 5.27
CA ILE A 40 -6.53 -8.60 5.82
C ILE A 40 -7.33 -9.52 4.90
N VAL A 41 -7.42 -9.18 3.61
CA VAL A 41 -8.17 -9.98 2.64
C VAL A 41 -7.56 -11.36 2.48
N SER A 42 -6.28 -11.44 2.15
CA SER A 42 -5.58 -12.71 1.90
C SER A 42 -5.63 -13.68 3.08
N VAL A 43 -5.34 -13.20 4.30
CA VAL A 43 -5.34 -14.03 5.50
C VAL A 43 -6.74 -14.56 5.78
N MET A 44 -7.75 -13.68 5.71
CA MET A 44 -9.08 -14.06 6.13
C MET A 44 -9.83 -14.88 5.08
N THR A 45 -9.61 -14.64 3.78
CA THR A 45 -10.11 -15.57 2.75
C THR A 45 -9.48 -16.95 2.87
N THR A 46 -8.20 -17.04 3.26
CA THR A 46 -7.54 -18.33 3.49
C THR A 46 -8.13 -19.04 4.71
N HIS A 47 -8.30 -18.33 5.83
CA HIS A 47 -8.90 -18.92 7.04
C HIS A 47 -10.34 -19.35 6.80
N CYS A 48 -11.12 -18.53 6.09
CA CYS A 48 -12.51 -18.86 5.79
C CYS A 48 -12.63 -20.01 4.79
N TYR A 49 -11.76 -20.09 3.78
CA TYR A 49 -11.66 -21.25 2.91
C TYR A 49 -11.50 -22.55 3.72
N GLU A 50 -10.59 -22.59 4.69
CA GLU A 50 -10.39 -23.76 5.54
C GLU A 50 -11.57 -24.01 6.47
N THR A 51 -12.12 -22.95 7.08
CA THR A 51 -13.22 -23.02 8.05
C THR A 51 -14.51 -23.54 7.45
N THR A 52 -14.80 -23.20 6.19
CA THR A 52 -16.05 -23.58 5.52
C THR A 52 -15.92 -24.86 4.70
N GLY A 53 -14.89 -25.67 4.93
CA GLY A 53 -14.73 -26.96 4.26
C GLY A 53 -14.18 -26.85 2.84
N LEU A 54 -13.23 -25.95 2.62
CA LEU A 54 -12.52 -25.74 1.35
C LEU A 54 -13.41 -25.15 0.25
N ASP A 55 -14.33 -24.25 0.61
CA ASP A 55 -15.22 -23.60 -0.34
C ASP A 55 -14.43 -22.67 -1.29
N PRO A 56 -14.33 -22.97 -2.59
CA PRO A 56 -13.49 -22.23 -3.53
C PRO A 56 -13.90 -20.77 -3.70
N VAL A 57 -15.11 -20.36 -3.28
CA VAL A 57 -15.58 -18.96 -3.39
C VAL A 57 -14.63 -17.99 -2.69
N TYR A 58 -14.01 -18.39 -1.57
CA TYR A 58 -13.10 -17.50 -0.83
C TYR A 58 -11.78 -17.26 -1.57
N LYS A 59 -11.26 -18.28 -2.27
CA LYS A 59 -10.08 -18.11 -3.14
C LYS A 59 -10.40 -17.19 -4.29
N GLN A 60 -11.55 -17.40 -4.93
CA GLN A 60 -12.01 -16.54 -6.03
C GLN A 60 -12.21 -15.10 -5.56
N ALA A 61 -12.77 -14.88 -4.37
CA ALA A 61 -12.97 -13.56 -3.80
C ALA A 61 -11.63 -12.83 -3.54
N ASN A 62 -10.61 -13.54 -3.01
CA ASN A 62 -9.26 -13.00 -2.88
C ASN A 62 -8.67 -12.57 -4.22
N ASP A 63 -8.74 -13.45 -5.23
CA ASP A 63 -8.15 -13.18 -6.54
C ASP A 63 -8.86 -12.01 -7.23
N ASN A 64 -10.19 -11.94 -7.14
CA ASN A 64 -10.97 -10.83 -7.65
C ASN A 64 -10.66 -9.52 -6.93
N TRP A 65 -10.49 -9.55 -5.60
CA TRP A 65 -10.06 -8.37 -4.84
C TRP A 65 -8.67 -7.92 -5.31
N TYR A 66 -7.73 -8.85 -5.46
CA TYR A 66 -6.38 -8.52 -5.93
C TYR A 66 -6.40 -7.87 -7.31
N LEU A 67 -7.18 -8.40 -8.26
CA LEU A 67 -7.31 -7.84 -9.60
C LEU A 67 -7.86 -6.41 -9.60
N ARG A 68 -8.79 -6.09 -8.70
CA ARG A 68 -9.32 -4.71 -8.56
C ARG A 68 -8.32 -3.75 -7.90
N ASN A 69 -7.44 -4.26 -7.04
CA ASN A 69 -6.63 -3.44 -6.14
C ASN A 69 -5.13 -3.40 -6.48
N ILE A 70 -4.63 -4.26 -7.37
CA ILE A 70 -3.20 -4.34 -7.69
C ILE A 70 -2.63 -3.02 -8.20
N GLY A 71 -3.38 -2.27 -9.00
CA GLY A 71 -2.94 -0.94 -9.47
C GLY A 71 -2.74 0.07 -8.32
N PHE A 72 -3.49 -0.06 -7.22
CA PHE A 72 -3.32 0.78 -6.03
C PHE A 72 -2.11 0.34 -5.20
N LEU A 73 -1.88 -0.97 -5.07
CA LEU A 73 -0.68 -1.50 -4.42
C LEU A 73 0.59 -1.02 -5.12
N GLU A 74 0.65 -1.19 -6.45
CA GLU A 74 1.79 -0.72 -7.25
C GLU A 74 1.96 0.81 -7.21
N LEU A 75 0.86 1.56 -7.10
CA LEU A 75 0.92 3.00 -6.91
C LEU A 75 1.55 3.37 -5.57
N ALA A 76 1.18 2.69 -4.48
CA ALA A 76 1.77 2.90 -3.17
C ALA A 76 3.28 2.67 -3.20
N ASP A 77 3.73 1.54 -3.75
CA ASP A 77 5.15 1.19 -3.88
C ASP A 77 5.91 2.27 -4.68
N ARG A 78 5.37 2.71 -5.82
CA ARG A 78 6.05 3.77 -6.60
C ARG A 78 6.14 5.09 -5.85
N VAL A 79 5.10 5.46 -5.09
CA VAL A 79 5.08 6.74 -4.34
C VAL A 79 5.99 6.66 -3.13
N VAL A 80 6.02 5.55 -2.40
CA VAL A 80 6.91 5.38 -1.24
C VAL A 80 8.37 5.40 -1.66
N ALA A 81 8.74 4.68 -2.73
CA ALA A 81 10.07 4.76 -3.32
C ALA A 81 10.47 6.19 -3.71
N ARG A 82 9.54 6.99 -4.25
CA ARG A 82 9.78 8.40 -4.61
C ARG A 82 9.99 9.30 -3.39
N LEU A 83 9.35 9.00 -2.27
CA LEU A 83 9.48 9.72 -1.01
C LEU A 83 10.71 9.28 -0.19
N GLY A 84 11.50 8.32 -0.69
CA GLY A 84 12.70 7.81 -0.03
C GLY A 84 12.42 6.88 1.15
N GLY A 85 11.25 6.23 1.18
CA GLY A 85 10.93 5.21 2.18
C GLY A 85 11.66 3.88 1.94
N ASP A 86 11.89 3.14 3.03
CA ASP A 86 12.35 1.74 2.97
C ASP A 86 11.14 0.81 3.07
N GLU A 87 10.76 0.22 1.95
CA GLU A 87 9.44 -0.42 1.80
C GLU A 87 9.33 -1.74 2.55
N ALA A 88 10.41 -2.53 2.64
CA ALA A 88 10.29 -3.94 2.99
C ALA A 88 9.86 -4.15 4.46
N ASP A 89 10.50 -3.46 5.40
CA ASP A 89 10.17 -3.59 6.83
C ASP A 89 8.84 -2.92 7.18
N GLN A 90 8.54 -1.78 6.55
CA GLN A 90 7.28 -1.06 6.78
C GLN A 90 6.09 -1.81 6.19
N GLN A 91 6.25 -2.39 5.00
CA GLN A 91 5.26 -3.27 4.38
C GLN A 91 5.00 -4.48 5.28
N LYS A 92 6.05 -5.18 5.70
CA LYS A 92 5.92 -6.35 6.57
C LYS A 92 5.23 -6.00 7.89
N ALA A 93 5.53 -4.84 8.47
CA ALA A 93 4.86 -4.37 9.67
C ALA A 93 3.36 -4.12 9.43
N ALA A 94 3.00 -3.47 8.32
CA ALA A 94 1.60 -3.22 7.95
C ALA A 94 0.83 -4.50 7.65
N GLU A 95 1.43 -5.44 6.93
CA GLU A 95 0.85 -6.77 6.65
C GLU A 95 0.63 -7.56 7.95
N THR A 96 1.63 -7.57 8.83
CA THR A 96 1.55 -8.23 10.14
C THR A 96 0.44 -7.62 10.99
N TYR A 97 0.38 -6.29 11.04
CA TYR A 97 -0.65 -5.57 11.78
C TYR A 97 -2.04 -5.90 11.22
N GLY A 98 -2.27 -5.73 9.92
CA GLY A 98 -3.55 -6.02 9.28
C GLY A 98 -4.00 -7.46 9.49
N GLY A 99 -3.10 -8.43 9.27
CA GLY A 99 -3.36 -9.85 9.52
C GLY A 99 -3.74 -10.14 10.97
N SER A 100 -3.01 -9.56 11.94
CA SER A 100 -3.33 -9.76 13.36
C SER A 100 -4.68 -9.17 13.77
N GLN A 101 -5.04 -8.01 13.21
CA GLN A 101 -6.30 -7.34 13.53
C GLN A 101 -7.50 -8.14 13.04
N ILE A 102 -7.47 -8.63 11.79
CA ILE A 102 -8.58 -9.44 11.26
C ILE A 102 -8.69 -10.79 11.97
N MET A 103 -7.56 -11.41 12.33
CA MET A 103 -7.56 -12.65 13.10
C MET A 103 -8.10 -12.45 14.51
N SER A 104 -7.82 -11.31 15.15
CA SER A 104 -8.41 -10.96 16.44
C SER A 104 -9.94 -10.84 16.34
N ALA A 105 -10.44 -10.14 15.33
CA ALA A 105 -11.88 -10.02 15.08
C ALA A 105 -12.53 -11.39 14.79
N TYR A 106 -11.90 -12.21 13.96
CA TYR A 106 -12.34 -13.57 13.69
C TYR A 106 -12.41 -14.41 14.96
N ASN A 107 -11.38 -14.40 15.80
CA ASN A 107 -11.33 -15.17 17.04
C ASN A 107 -12.41 -14.75 18.05
N GLN A 108 -12.79 -13.48 18.06
CA GLN A 108 -13.86 -12.95 18.91
C GLN A 108 -15.27 -13.24 18.38
N ALA A 109 -15.44 -13.60 17.11
CA ALA A 109 -16.75 -13.90 16.54
C ALA A 109 -17.40 -15.14 17.20
N GLY A 110 -18.68 -15.01 17.57
CA GLY A 110 -19.43 -16.11 18.20
C GLY A 110 -19.69 -17.30 17.26
N ASP A 111 -19.89 -17.03 15.97
CA ASP A 111 -20.02 -18.04 14.93
C ASP A 111 -19.07 -17.71 13.77
N LYS A 112 -18.13 -18.62 13.52
CA LYS A 112 -17.08 -18.44 12.48
C LYS A 112 -17.65 -18.55 11.07
N GLY A 113 -18.66 -19.38 10.86
CA GLY A 113 -19.32 -19.53 9.55
C GLY A 113 -20.12 -18.27 9.18
N VAL A 114 -20.82 -17.67 10.15
CA VAL A 114 -21.48 -16.37 9.96
C VAL A 114 -20.46 -15.27 9.66
N PHE A 115 -19.37 -15.22 10.42
CA PHE A 115 -18.28 -14.26 10.18
C PHE A 115 -17.74 -14.41 8.75
N CYS A 116 -17.43 -15.63 8.32
CA CYS A 116 -16.87 -15.88 7.00
C CYS A 116 -17.81 -15.48 5.86
N ARG A 117 -19.11 -15.76 5.97
CA ARG A 117 -20.09 -15.31 4.98
C ARG A 117 -20.19 -13.77 4.91
N ALA A 118 -20.22 -13.11 6.05
CA ALA A 118 -20.25 -11.64 6.09
C ALA A 118 -18.95 -11.03 5.54
N PHE A 119 -17.80 -11.65 5.83
CA PHE A 119 -16.52 -11.23 5.29
C PHE A 119 -16.48 -11.37 3.76
N LEU A 120 -16.94 -12.51 3.23
CA LEU A 120 -17.05 -12.75 1.80
C LEU A 120 -17.89 -11.67 1.11
N GLU A 121 -19.05 -11.35 1.66
CA GLU A 121 -19.94 -10.31 1.12
C GLU A 121 -19.25 -8.93 1.05
N GLN A 122 -18.44 -8.59 2.07
CA GLN A 122 -17.68 -7.34 2.07
C GLN A 122 -16.57 -7.33 1.00
N VAL A 123 -15.91 -8.46 0.77
CA VAL A 123 -14.90 -8.60 -0.30
C VAL A 123 -15.56 -8.51 -1.68
N GLU A 124 -16.68 -9.21 -1.89
CA GLU A 124 -17.37 -9.29 -3.18
C GLU A 124 -18.07 -7.98 -3.55
N SER A 125 -18.66 -7.28 -2.58
CA SER A 125 -19.24 -5.96 -2.80
C SER A 125 -18.21 -4.87 -3.10
N GLY A 126 -16.93 -5.15 -2.87
CA GLY A 126 -15.82 -4.18 -2.95
C GLY A 126 -15.77 -3.23 -1.77
N ALA A 127 -16.51 -3.49 -0.68
CA ALA A 127 -16.46 -2.66 0.52
C ALA A 127 -15.03 -2.60 1.10
N LEU A 128 -14.24 -3.65 0.92
CA LEU A 128 -12.84 -3.73 1.34
C LEU A 128 -11.84 -3.28 0.26
N ASP A 129 -12.29 -2.73 -0.86
CA ASP A 129 -11.37 -2.18 -1.88
C ASP A 129 -10.69 -0.90 -1.35
N ILE A 130 -9.43 -0.71 -1.74
CA ILE A 130 -8.55 0.34 -1.21
C ILE A 130 -9.11 1.74 -1.53
N ASP A 131 -9.70 1.92 -2.71
CA ASP A 131 -10.33 3.18 -3.11
C ASP A 131 -11.54 3.56 -2.24
N ARG A 132 -12.19 2.57 -1.62
CA ARG A 132 -13.31 2.81 -0.68
C ARG A 132 -12.86 2.94 0.76
N GLN A 133 -11.88 2.15 1.18
CA GLN A 133 -11.36 2.17 2.55
C GLN A 133 -10.49 3.41 2.81
N LEU A 134 -9.67 3.80 1.83
CA LEU A 134 -8.62 4.80 1.96
C LEU A 134 -8.66 5.88 0.85
N PRO A 135 -9.82 6.48 0.55
CA PRO A 135 -9.97 7.38 -0.60
C PRO A 135 -9.04 8.61 -0.52
N ALA A 136 -8.85 9.16 0.69
CA ALA A 136 -8.01 10.34 0.89
C ALA A 136 -6.51 10.04 0.67
N VAL A 137 -6.04 8.89 1.17
CA VAL A 137 -4.64 8.46 0.99
C VAL A 137 -4.38 8.16 -0.49
N LEU A 138 -5.33 7.49 -1.16
CA LEU A 138 -5.25 7.22 -2.60
C LEU A 138 -5.16 8.51 -3.41
N ALA A 139 -6.00 9.50 -3.11
CA ALA A 139 -5.97 10.78 -3.82
C ALA A 139 -4.62 11.50 -3.65
N ARG A 140 -4.02 11.46 -2.46
CA ARG A 140 -2.67 12.01 -2.22
C ARG A 140 -1.60 11.27 -3.01
N ALA A 141 -1.64 9.94 -3.04
CA ALA A 141 -0.72 9.12 -3.83
C ALA A 141 -0.79 9.45 -5.32
N GLN A 142 -2.01 9.56 -5.87
CA GLN A 142 -2.25 9.91 -7.27
C GLN A 142 -1.72 11.32 -7.59
N ALA A 143 -1.89 12.28 -6.68
CA ALA A 143 -1.37 13.64 -6.85
C ALA A 143 0.16 13.69 -6.88
N ILE A 144 0.86 12.79 -6.17
CA ILE A 144 2.33 12.69 -6.22
C ILE A 144 2.78 11.95 -7.48
N ALA A 145 2.08 10.90 -7.88
CA ALA A 145 2.44 10.10 -9.06
C ALA A 145 2.29 10.85 -10.39
N THR A 146 1.52 11.95 -10.42
CA THR A 146 1.32 12.80 -11.60
C THR A 146 2.30 13.98 -11.70
N GLN A 147 3.15 14.18 -10.69
CA GLN A 147 4.23 15.18 -10.68
C GLN A 147 5.50 14.63 -11.31
#